data_AF-A0AAJ6CJZ1-F1
#
_entry.id   AF-A0AAJ6CJZ1-F1
#
_cell.length_a   1.000
_cell.length_b   1.000
_cell.length_c   1.000
_cell.angle_alpha   90.00
_cell.angle_beta   90.00
_cell.angle_gamma   90.00
#
_symmetry.space_group_name_H-M   'P 1'
#
loop_
_entity.id
_entity.type
_entity.pdbx_description
1 polymer ?
#
loop_
_entity_poly.entity_id
_entity_poly.type
_entity_poly.pdbx_seq_one_letter_code
_entity_poly.pdbx_strand_id
1 'polypeptide(L)'
;MAVKEQNPGANVVAMRDALTNTAYMQDWTLFLIMCIVYGRCLMILGDDEFYPRESIDTSMPARNPLTMDELVVLSGLLRNLVFFMHWDNAGMTSDLAYITGTRMRMDQVRELCTRLLQQLHTRDSRHRFVPESHWLMLNENDLTSFIQAVVLEERELAVSQDQDREHHRASFSAFSQRKRDFMTPRLKVLNNIPFVIPFDVRVEIFRQFVRNDIQRLGISRDMFAPTHRHRATIRRGHVAEDGIVQLNGLGSNLKEPLEIMFVDQWGMPEAGIDGSGLFKEFLVSMIQEVFDTDRGLWCSNEIHEIYPNPHSYAHASEQLIWYLFMGRILGKALYEGILVDVKFADFFLSKWLGQQSYIDDLASLESLDSELYRGLITLKNYSGNVESDFALNFTVADDEFGIRTIRELVPGGTDIPVTRENRLSYIYLITRYRLSTQIEDQCRAFLQGLTELINPRWLRLFNTEELRVLVTGADTPIDVEDLRRNTVYGGYHEKDMAVQYFWEALSSLDQASLKAFLRFVTSSPNPPLLGFSELNPKFAIRHSGDDITRLPTASTCVNLLKLPAYISTAQCLEKLKYAIYSGAGFDLS
;
A
#
# COMPACT_ATOMS: atom_id res chain seq x y z
N MET A 1 26.22 -21.05 -11.03
CA MET A 1 26.27 -19.76 -10.30
C MET A 1 25.57 -19.84 -8.93
N ALA A 2 25.65 -20.97 -8.20
CA ALA A 2 25.10 -21.06 -6.84
C ALA A 2 26.19 -20.67 -5.84
N VAL A 3 26.18 -19.42 -5.38
CA VAL A 3 27.07 -18.95 -4.33
C VAL A 3 26.29 -18.95 -3.02
N LYS A 4 26.65 -19.88 -2.12
CA LYS A 4 26.14 -19.95 -0.75
C LYS A 4 26.68 -18.77 0.07
N GLU A 5 25.77 -18.19 0.86
CA GLU A 5 26.00 -17.48 2.14
C GLU A 5 27.47 -17.12 2.45
N GLN A 6 28.00 -16.11 1.78
CA GLN A 6 29.22 -15.45 2.21
C GLN A 6 29.03 -13.94 2.14
N ASN A 7 29.78 -13.25 3.01
CA ASN A 7 29.87 -11.82 3.22
C ASN A 7 29.58 -11.02 1.92
N PRO A 8 28.62 -10.06 1.90
CA PRO A 8 28.19 -9.35 0.69
C PRO A 8 29.36 -8.80 -0.14
N GLY A 9 30.43 -8.32 0.52
CA GLY A 9 31.62 -7.79 -0.15
C GLY A 9 32.47 -8.81 -0.93
N ALA A 10 32.49 -10.09 -0.55
CA ALA A 10 33.23 -11.13 -1.28
C ALA A 10 32.49 -11.56 -2.57
N ASN A 11 31.15 -11.56 -2.51
CA ASN A 11 30.29 -11.86 -3.66
C ASN A 11 30.33 -10.76 -4.73
N VAL A 12 30.58 -9.51 -4.33
CA VAL A 12 30.69 -8.34 -5.21
C VAL A 12 31.86 -8.49 -6.18
N VAL A 13 33.04 -8.89 -5.70
CA VAL A 13 34.22 -9.08 -6.56
C VAL A 13 34.01 -10.23 -7.54
N ALA A 14 33.51 -11.37 -7.06
CA ALA A 14 33.26 -12.54 -7.90
C ALA A 14 32.22 -12.29 -9.00
N MET A 15 31.16 -11.53 -8.72
CA MET A 15 30.13 -11.19 -9.72
C MET A 15 30.67 -10.20 -10.77
N ARG A 16 31.48 -9.22 -10.35
CA ARG A 16 32.15 -8.29 -11.27
C ARG A 16 33.06 -9.04 -12.26
N ASP A 17 33.87 -9.96 -11.75
CA ASP A 17 34.75 -10.77 -12.57
C ASP A 17 33.93 -11.65 -13.54
N ALA A 18 32.82 -12.23 -13.08
CA ALA A 18 31.94 -13.03 -13.94
C ALA A 18 31.31 -12.23 -15.10
N LEU A 19 30.93 -10.97 -14.89
CA LEU A 19 30.30 -10.11 -15.91
C LEU A 19 31.26 -9.71 -17.04
N THR A 20 32.56 -9.68 -16.76
CA THR A 20 33.60 -9.23 -17.70
C THR A 20 34.43 -10.38 -18.27
N ASN A 21 34.40 -11.56 -17.64
CA ASN A 21 35.16 -12.73 -18.07
C ASN A 21 34.61 -13.35 -19.37
N THR A 22 35.48 -13.48 -20.37
CA THR A 22 35.18 -14.06 -21.69
C THR A 22 34.81 -15.54 -21.66
N ALA A 23 35.16 -16.26 -20.60
CA ALA A 23 34.75 -17.65 -20.41
C ALA A 23 33.22 -17.82 -20.32
N TYR A 24 32.49 -16.81 -19.83
CA TYR A 24 31.04 -16.85 -19.64
C TYR A 24 30.24 -16.20 -20.78
N MET A 25 30.89 -15.93 -21.92
CA MET A 25 30.28 -15.22 -23.06
C MET A 25 28.97 -15.85 -23.54
N GLN A 26 28.95 -17.18 -23.69
CA GLN A 26 27.77 -17.93 -24.14
C GLN A 26 26.68 -17.96 -23.06
N ASP A 27 27.07 -18.18 -21.81
CA ASP A 27 26.14 -18.26 -20.68
C ASP A 27 25.38 -16.94 -20.49
N TRP A 28 26.07 -15.80 -20.54
CA TRP A 28 25.44 -14.48 -20.46
C TRP A 28 24.47 -14.23 -21.61
N THR A 29 24.84 -14.65 -22.83
CA THR A 29 23.97 -14.49 -24.00
C THR A 29 22.67 -15.27 -23.82
N LEU A 30 22.75 -16.54 -23.41
CA LEU A 30 21.59 -17.40 -23.17
C LEU A 30 20.74 -16.89 -22.01
N PHE A 31 21.37 -16.51 -20.90
CA PHE A 31 20.68 -16.00 -19.72
C PHE A 31 19.88 -14.74 -20.03
N LEU A 32 20.48 -13.76 -20.72
CA LEU A 32 19.78 -12.51 -21.04
C LEU A 32 18.64 -12.71 -22.05
N ILE A 33 18.80 -13.61 -23.04
CA ILE A 33 17.71 -13.96 -23.95
C ILE A 33 16.55 -14.59 -23.17
N MET A 34 16.85 -15.52 -22.27
CA MET A 34 15.84 -16.14 -21.40
C MET A 34 15.13 -15.08 -20.55
N CYS A 35 15.85 -14.16 -19.91
CA CYS A 35 15.25 -13.07 -19.12
C CYS A 35 14.31 -12.19 -19.96
N ILE A 36 14.69 -11.85 -21.20
CA ILE A 36 13.86 -11.06 -22.11
C ILE A 36 12.58 -11.82 -22.49
N VAL A 37 12.72 -13.09 -22.88
CA VAL A 37 11.59 -13.91 -23.34
C VAL A 37 10.64 -14.21 -22.19
N TYR A 38 11.18 -14.62 -21.04
CA TYR A 38 10.37 -14.97 -19.88
C TYR A 38 9.68 -13.76 -19.26
N GLY A 39 10.36 -12.60 -19.17
CA GLY A 39 9.73 -11.36 -18.69
C GLY A 39 8.57 -10.87 -19.57
N ARG A 40 8.59 -11.17 -20.88
CA ARG A 40 7.45 -10.96 -21.78
C ARG A 40 6.35 -12.00 -21.60
N CYS A 41 6.73 -13.26 -21.35
CA CYS A 41 5.79 -14.34 -21.06
C CYS A 41 4.96 -14.04 -19.80
N LEU A 42 5.60 -13.57 -18.73
CA LEU A 42 4.92 -13.26 -17.46
C LEU A 42 3.81 -12.20 -17.60
N MET A 43 3.94 -11.25 -18.53
CA MET A 43 2.92 -10.23 -18.76
C MET A 43 1.58 -10.79 -19.27
N ILE A 44 1.59 -11.99 -19.85
CA ILE A 44 0.41 -12.64 -20.42
C ILE A 44 0.03 -13.94 -19.70
N LEU A 45 0.90 -14.44 -18.82
CA LEU A 45 0.69 -15.69 -18.08
C LEU A 45 -0.24 -15.41 -16.88
N GLY A 46 -1.40 -16.08 -16.83
CA GLY A 46 -2.30 -15.97 -15.68
C GLY A 46 -1.75 -16.69 -14.46
N ASP A 47 -2.27 -16.42 -13.26
CA ASP A 47 -1.87 -17.18 -12.06
C ASP A 47 -2.21 -18.67 -12.20
N ASP A 48 -3.34 -18.99 -12.81
CA ASP A 48 -3.80 -20.35 -13.11
C ASP A 48 -2.88 -21.13 -14.07
N GLU A 49 -2.00 -20.43 -14.77
CA GLU A 49 -1.01 -20.97 -15.69
C GLU A 49 0.41 -20.92 -15.11
N PHE A 50 0.69 -19.93 -14.25
CA PHE A 50 1.97 -19.77 -13.57
C PHE A 50 2.16 -20.82 -12.48
N TYR A 51 1.15 -21.00 -11.62
CA TYR A 51 1.18 -21.96 -10.51
C TYR A 51 0.77 -23.36 -10.94
N PRO A 52 1.28 -24.42 -10.28
CA PRO A 52 0.81 -25.77 -10.52
C PRO A 52 -0.65 -25.87 -10.09
N ARG A 53 -1.52 -26.47 -10.91
CA ARG A 53 -2.92 -26.68 -10.55
C ARG A 53 -3.02 -27.76 -9.48
N GLU A 54 -3.71 -27.45 -8.38
CA GLU A 54 -3.96 -28.39 -7.27
C GLU A 54 -5.01 -29.47 -7.61
N SER A 55 -5.70 -29.36 -8.76
CA SER A 55 -6.77 -30.29 -9.16
C SER A 55 -6.28 -31.49 -9.98
N ILE A 56 -6.85 -32.65 -9.69
CA ILE A 56 -6.56 -34.02 -10.20
C ILE A 56 -6.65 -34.20 -11.74
N ASP A 57 -7.15 -33.20 -12.49
CA ASP A 57 -7.28 -33.30 -13.94
C ASP A 57 -5.94 -33.00 -14.66
N THR A 58 -5.09 -34.04 -14.71
CA THR A 58 -3.75 -34.07 -15.33
C THR A 58 -3.77 -33.98 -16.86
N SER A 59 -4.93 -33.75 -17.48
CA SER A 59 -5.11 -33.79 -18.94
C SER A 59 -4.57 -32.55 -19.67
N MET A 60 -4.28 -31.46 -18.96
CA MET A 60 -3.70 -30.23 -19.53
C MET A 60 -2.30 -29.97 -18.95
N PRO A 61 -1.26 -29.84 -19.79
CA PRO A 61 0.11 -29.62 -19.31
C PRO A 61 0.23 -28.28 -18.56
N ALA A 62 1.13 -28.23 -17.58
CA ALA A 62 1.55 -26.97 -16.96
C ALA A 62 2.02 -26.01 -18.07
N ARG A 63 1.47 -24.79 -18.05
CA ARG A 63 1.71 -23.80 -19.12
C ARG A 63 2.88 -22.88 -18.82
N ASN A 64 3.32 -22.80 -17.56
CA ASN A 64 4.57 -22.16 -17.21
C ASN A 64 5.76 -22.96 -17.79
N PRO A 65 6.62 -22.35 -18.62
CA PRO A 65 7.77 -23.06 -19.19
C PRO A 65 8.85 -23.41 -18.17
N LEU A 66 8.80 -22.83 -16.96
CA LEU A 66 9.72 -23.11 -15.86
C LEU A 66 8.98 -23.79 -14.70
N THR A 67 9.61 -24.81 -14.12
CA THR A 67 9.15 -25.44 -12.87
C THR A 67 9.33 -24.51 -11.68
N MET A 68 8.63 -24.77 -10.57
CA MET A 68 8.78 -23.99 -9.33
C MET A 68 10.22 -24.02 -8.81
N ASP A 69 10.90 -25.17 -8.89
CA ASP A 69 12.30 -25.29 -8.48
C ASP A 69 13.24 -24.45 -9.36
N GLU A 70 13.03 -24.44 -10.68
CA GLU A 70 13.79 -23.58 -11.60
C GLU A 70 13.53 -22.10 -11.33
N LEU A 71 12.30 -21.73 -10.95
CA LEU A 71 11.96 -20.36 -10.59
C LEU A 71 12.66 -19.92 -9.31
N VAL A 72 12.74 -20.77 -8.29
CA VAL A 72 13.51 -20.50 -7.05
C VAL A 72 14.99 -20.28 -7.38
N VAL A 73 15.57 -21.07 -8.28
CA VAL A 73 16.97 -20.89 -8.70
C VAL A 73 17.14 -19.58 -9.48
N LEU A 74 16.25 -19.31 -10.44
CA LEU A 74 16.29 -18.11 -11.27
C LEU A 74 16.12 -16.84 -10.44
N SER A 75 15.16 -16.81 -9.52
CA SER A 75 14.93 -15.67 -8.63
C SER A 75 16.12 -15.42 -7.72
N GLY A 76 16.76 -16.47 -7.19
CA GLY A 76 17.98 -16.34 -6.38
C GLY A 76 19.16 -15.76 -7.17
N LEU A 77 19.35 -16.21 -8.42
CA LEU A 77 20.38 -15.67 -9.32
C LEU A 77 20.13 -14.19 -9.65
N LEU A 78 18.90 -13.85 -10.05
CA LEU A 78 18.50 -12.49 -10.36
C LEU A 78 18.62 -11.58 -9.14
N ARG A 79 18.16 -12.02 -7.95
CA ARG A 79 18.27 -11.29 -6.69
C ARG A 79 19.71 -10.92 -6.39
N ASN A 80 20.63 -11.88 -6.43
CA ASN A 80 22.05 -11.65 -6.15
C ASN A 80 22.68 -10.68 -7.17
N LEU A 81 22.38 -10.88 -8.45
CA LEU A 81 22.90 -10.07 -9.54
C LEU A 81 22.39 -8.63 -9.48
N VAL A 82 21.09 -8.44 -9.29
CA VAL A 82 20.46 -7.11 -9.21
C VAL A 82 20.89 -6.38 -7.94
N PHE A 83 20.94 -7.07 -6.79
CA PHE A 83 21.46 -6.49 -5.55
C PHE A 83 22.88 -5.99 -5.74
N PHE A 84 23.77 -6.80 -6.30
CA PHE A 84 25.14 -6.39 -6.64
C PHE A 84 25.18 -5.14 -7.53
N MET A 85 24.42 -5.13 -8.65
CA MET A 85 24.41 -4.02 -9.60
C MET A 85 23.90 -2.69 -9.03
N HIS A 86 23.13 -2.71 -7.94
CA HIS A 86 22.66 -1.50 -7.25
C HIS A 86 23.51 -1.15 -6.02
N TRP A 87 24.11 -2.13 -5.34
CA TRP A 87 24.89 -1.96 -4.10
C TRP A 87 26.34 -1.52 -4.33
N ASP A 88 26.93 -1.88 -5.46
CA ASP A 88 28.33 -1.56 -5.76
C ASP A 88 28.48 -0.13 -6.32
N ASN A 89 28.97 0.80 -5.49
CA ASN A 89 29.37 2.15 -5.93
C ASN A 89 30.78 2.20 -6.53
N ALA A 90 31.62 1.19 -6.27
CA ALA A 90 33.08 1.35 -6.26
C ALA A 90 33.78 0.80 -7.51
N GLY A 91 33.05 0.52 -8.60
CA GLY A 91 33.70 0.14 -9.85
C GLY A 91 32.76 -0.14 -10.99
N MET A 92 31.91 0.83 -11.30
CA MET A 92 31.55 1.00 -12.69
C MET A 92 32.75 1.56 -13.44
N THR A 93 33.50 0.66 -14.08
CA THR A 93 33.66 0.77 -15.53
C THR A 93 32.36 1.31 -16.09
N SER A 94 32.39 2.50 -16.71
CA SER A 94 31.22 3.36 -17.00
C SER A 94 29.93 2.57 -17.28
N ASP A 95 28.74 3.03 -16.87
CA ASP A 95 27.43 2.43 -17.24
C ASP A 95 27.30 2.02 -18.73
N LEU A 96 28.16 2.58 -19.59
CA LEU A 96 28.36 2.27 -21.00
C LEU A 96 29.15 0.96 -21.30
N ALA A 97 29.64 0.25 -20.29
CA ALA A 97 30.36 -1.01 -20.44
C ALA A 97 29.40 -2.10 -20.90
N TYR A 98 29.84 -2.89 -21.88
CA TYR A 98 29.06 -3.98 -22.44
C TYR A 98 29.29 -5.27 -21.65
N ILE A 99 28.23 -6.07 -21.47
CA ILE A 99 28.38 -7.43 -20.95
C ILE A 99 29.09 -8.29 -21.98
N THR A 100 30.10 -9.02 -21.52
CA THR A 100 30.92 -9.86 -22.38
C THR A 100 30.06 -10.83 -23.19
N GLY A 101 30.24 -10.78 -24.52
CA GLY A 101 29.46 -11.60 -25.45
C GLY A 101 28.21 -10.97 -26.04
N THR A 102 27.84 -9.79 -25.56
CA THR A 102 26.57 -9.16 -25.92
C THR A 102 26.78 -7.72 -26.39
N ARG A 103 25.76 -7.15 -27.00
CA ARG A 103 25.68 -5.71 -27.29
C ARG A 103 24.87 -4.94 -26.24
N MET A 104 24.60 -5.56 -25.10
CA MET A 104 23.84 -4.95 -24.02
C MET A 104 24.78 -4.24 -23.05
N ARG A 105 24.44 -3.00 -22.75
CA ARG A 105 25.14 -2.21 -21.72
C ARG A 105 24.73 -2.66 -20.32
N MET A 106 25.59 -2.41 -19.35
CA MET A 106 25.35 -2.75 -17.94
C MET A 106 24.05 -2.12 -17.41
N ASP A 107 23.74 -0.87 -17.79
CA ASP A 107 22.50 -0.19 -17.39
C ASP A 107 21.25 -0.88 -17.94
N GLN A 108 21.29 -1.34 -19.20
CA GLN A 108 20.20 -2.07 -19.84
C GLN A 108 19.98 -3.44 -19.19
N VAL A 109 21.06 -4.15 -18.85
CA VAL A 109 20.98 -5.43 -18.15
C VAL A 109 20.45 -5.25 -16.73
N ARG A 110 20.89 -4.22 -16.02
CA ARG A 110 20.36 -3.85 -14.71
C ARG A 110 18.86 -3.61 -14.76
N GLU A 111 18.37 -2.83 -15.72
CA GLU A 111 16.94 -2.55 -15.87
C GLU A 111 16.15 -3.82 -16.20
N LEU A 112 16.62 -4.62 -17.17
CA LEU A 112 15.98 -5.87 -17.58
C LEU A 112 15.84 -6.85 -16.40
N CYS A 113 16.95 -7.14 -15.71
CA CYS A 113 16.97 -8.09 -14.61
C CYS A 113 16.18 -7.58 -13.40
N THR A 114 16.23 -6.27 -13.11
CA THR A 114 15.43 -5.65 -12.05
C THR A 114 13.94 -5.84 -12.33
N ARG A 115 13.50 -5.59 -13.56
CA ARG A 115 12.09 -5.73 -13.96
C ARG A 115 11.60 -7.17 -13.83
N LEU A 116 12.38 -8.14 -14.33
CA LEU A 116 12.03 -9.55 -14.20
C LEU A 116 12.00 -10.01 -12.74
N LEU A 117 12.96 -9.56 -11.93
CA LEU A 117 12.98 -9.85 -10.50
C LEU A 117 11.74 -9.30 -9.78
N GLN A 118 11.33 -8.07 -10.10
CA GLN A 118 10.10 -7.46 -9.57
C GLN A 118 8.85 -8.24 -9.99
N GLN A 119 8.77 -8.71 -11.24
CA GLN A 119 7.67 -9.56 -11.71
C GLN A 119 7.58 -10.86 -10.89
N LEU A 120 8.70 -11.55 -10.69
CA LEU A 120 8.75 -12.78 -9.90
C LEU A 120 8.38 -12.55 -8.43
N HIS A 121 8.89 -11.47 -7.82
CA HIS A 121 8.52 -11.11 -6.46
C HIS A 121 7.02 -10.78 -6.33
N THR A 122 6.44 -10.09 -7.32
CA THR A 122 5.00 -9.76 -7.32
C THR A 122 4.15 -11.03 -7.37
N ARG A 123 4.58 -12.04 -8.14
CA ARG A 123 3.94 -13.37 -8.14
C ARG A 123 4.05 -14.00 -6.75
N ASP A 124 5.26 -14.11 -6.23
CA ASP A 124 5.52 -14.72 -4.92
C ASP A 124 4.73 -14.06 -3.78
N SER A 125 4.52 -12.73 -3.83
CA SER A 125 3.73 -12.01 -2.83
C SER A 125 2.24 -12.36 -2.82
N ARG A 126 1.71 -12.89 -3.94
CA ARG A 126 0.30 -13.30 -4.05
C ARG A 126 0.11 -14.77 -3.69
N HIS A 127 1.01 -15.61 -4.18
CA HIS A 127 1.08 -17.01 -3.77
C HIS A 127 2.55 -17.45 -3.72
N ARG A 128 2.99 -17.75 -2.50
CA ARG A 128 4.39 -18.00 -2.16
C ARG A 128 4.88 -19.29 -2.81
N PHE A 129 5.96 -19.20 -3.57
CA PHE A 129 6.66 -20.35 -4.16
C PHE A 129 8.13 -20.43 -3.74
N VAL A 130 8.66 -19.41 -3.04
CA VAL A 130 10.02 -19.41 -2.48
C VAL A 130 10.03 -19.53 -0.94
N PRO A 131 11.14 -19.96 -0.31
CA PRO A 131 11.29 -20.00 1.15
C PRO A 131 11.23 -18.62 1.85
N GLU A 132 10.92 -18.59 3.15
CA GLU A 132 10.62 -17.37 3.94
C GLU A 132 11.74 -16.30 4.02
N SER A 133 12.98 -16.64 3.70
CA SER A 133 14.11 -15.71 3.66
C SER A 133 14.71 -15.53 2.26
N HIS A 134 14.07 -16.09 1.24
CA HIS A 134 14.63 -16.14 -0.11
C HIS A 134 14.87 -14.75 -0.72
N TRP A 135 14.15 -13.71 -0.33
CA TRP A 135 14.39 -12.38 -0.90
C TRP A 135 15.42 -11.56 -0.12
N LEU A 136 15.66 -11.89 1.15
CA LEU A 136 16.44 -11.07 2.07
C LEU A 136 17.94 -11.16 1.78
N MET A 137 18.62 -10.02 1.77
CA MET A 137 20.06 -9.93 1.42
C MET A 137 20.96 -9.43 2.55
N LEU A 138 20.40 -8.82 3.60
CA LEU A 138 21.16 -8.24 4.71
C LEU A 138 20.93 -9.04 6.00
N ASN A 139 21.98 -9.19 6.81
CA ASN A 139 21.87 -9.65 8.19
C ASN A 139 21.54 -8.48 9.14
N GLU A 140 21.23 -8.78 10.40
CA GLU A 140 20.80 -7.79 11.41
C GLU A 140 21.80 -6.65 11.64
N ASN A 141 23.10 -6.95 11.66
CA ASN A 141 24.14 -5.93 11.85
C ASN A 141 24.21 -4.98 10.64
N ASP A 142 24.17 -5.54 9.43
CA ASP A 142 24.17 -4.78 8.19
C ASP A 142 22.89 -3.94 8.08
N LEU A 143 21.74 -4.46 8.50
CA LEU A 143 20.45 -3.77 8.54
C LEU A 143 20.50 -2.49 9.39
N THR A 144 21.06 -2.56 10.59
CA THR A 144 21.17 -1.39 11.47
C THR A 144 21.98 -0.27 10.81
N SER A 145 23.13 -0.62 10.23
CA SER A 145 23.99 0.34 9.52
C SER A 145 23.32 0.87 8.23
N PHE A 146 22.53 0.03 7.57
CA PHE A 146 21.81 0.36 6.35
C PHE A 146 20.72 1.40 6.62
N ILE A 147 19.91 1.20 7.67
CA ILE A 147 18.84 2.13 8.08
C ILE A 147 19.44 3.51 8.34
N GLN A 148 20.48 3.59 9.18
CA GLN A 148 21.13 4.87 9.53
C GLN A 148 21.64 5.62 8.29
N ALA A 149 22.31 4.89 7.38
CA ALA A 149 22.85 5.48 6.15
C ALA A 149 21.73 5.98 5.22
N VAL A 150 20.72 5.16 4.95
CA VAL A 150 19.58 5.52 4.08
C VAL A 150 18.84 6.75 4.60
N VAL A 151 18.61 6.80 5.91
CA VAL A 151 17.85 7.87 6.57
C VAL A 151 18.62 9.19 6.54
N LEU A 152 19.94 9.14 6.70
CA LEU A 152 20.80 10.30 6.53
C LEU A 152 20.83 10.77 5.07
N GLU A 153 21.02 9.85 4.12
CA GLU A 153 21.10 10.15 2.69
C GLU A 153 19.79 10.75 2.15
N GLU A 154 18.63 10.22 2.54
CA GLU A 154 17.33 10.79 2.13
C GLU A 154 17.12 12.20 2.72
N ARG A 155 17.59 12.45 3.95
CA ARG A 155 17.55 13.78 4.56
C ARG A 155 18.39 14.79 3.77
N GLU A 156 19.59 14.42 3.35
CA GLU A 156 20.46 15.26 2.50
C GLU A 156 19.83 15.50 1.12
N LEU A 157 19.23 14.47 0.52
CA LEU A 157 18.49 14.59 -0.75
C LEU A 157 17.27 15.50 -0.64
N ALA A 158 16.60 15.57 0.51
CA ALA A 158 15.48 16.48 0.73
C ALA A 158 15.95 17.94 0.81
N VAL A 159 17.04 18.21 1.53
CA VAL A 159 17.60 19.56 1.68
C VAL A 159 18.09 20.13 0.34
N SER A 160 18.80 19.32 -0.45
CA SER A 160 19.24 19.73 -1.79
C SER A 160 18.07 20.07 -2.73
N GLN A 161 16.96 19.32 -2.65
CA GLN A 161 15.77 19.59 -3.45
C GLN A 161 15.08 20.91 -3.11
N ASP A 162 15.10 21.34 -1.84
CA ASP A 162 14.55 22.64 -1.46
C ASP A 162 15.39 23.78 -2.04
N GLN A 163 16.72 23.68 -1.94
CA GLN A 163 17.65 24.66 -2.52
C GLN A 163 17.46 24.78 -4.04
N ASP A 164 17.28 23.65 -4.74
CA ASP A 164 17.04 23.64 -6.17
C ASP A 164 15.66 24.25 -6.54
N ARG A 165 14.62 24.00 -5.73
CA ARG A 165 13.28 24.59 -5.91
C ARG A 165 13.28 26.10 -5.70
N GLU A 166 14.08 26.61 -4.77
CA GLU A 166 14.25 28.05 -4.55
C GLU A 166 15.03 28.72 -5.70
N HIS A 167 15.96 28.01 -6.34
CA HIS A 167 16.83 28.56 -7.38
C HIS A 167 16.33 28.37 -8.83
N HIS A 168 15.46 27.40 -9.14
CA HIS A 168 14.97 27.16 -10.50
C HIS A 168 13.47 26.87 -10.58
N ARG A 169 12.72 27.76 -11.25
CA ARG A 169 11.28 27.61 -11.56
C ARG A 169 10.98 26.86 -12.89
N ALA A 170 11.90 26.10 -13.47
CA ALA A 170 11.66 25.45 -14.78
C ALA A 170 12.28 24.04 -14.97
N SER A 171 11.47 23.19 -15.60
CA SER A 171 11.72 21.86 -16.20
C SER A 171 11.88 20.64 -15.28
N PHE A 172 10.78 19.92 -15.08
CA PHE A 172 10.68 18.67 -14.32
C PHE A 172 11.38 17.44 -14.98
N SER A 173 11.71 17.47 -16.28
CA SER A 173 12.17 16.26 -16.99
C SER A 173 13.69 16.04 -16.95
N ALA A 174 14.51 17.10 -17.07
CA ALA A 174 15.97 16.99 -17.04
C ALA A 174 16.54 16.69 -15.63
N PHE A 175 15.76 16.97 -14.59
CA PHE A 175 16.13 16.77 -13.19
C PHE A 175 16.18 15.27 -12.80
N SER A 176 15.36 14.42 -13.44
CA SER A 176 15.27 12.98 -13.18
C SER A 176 16.58 12.23 -13.47
N GLN A 177 17.38 12.69 -14.43
CA GLN A 177 18.61 12.03 -14.85
C GLN A 177 19.77 12.32 -13.87
N ARG A 178 20.00 13.59 -13.52
CA ARG A 178 20.97 13.97 -12.48
C ARG A 178 20.63 13.36 -11.10
N LYS A 179 19.34 13.23 -10.78
CA LYS A 179 18.87 12.62 -9.53
C LYS A 179 19.15 11.10 -9.45
N ARG A 180 19.24 10.40 -10.59
CA ARG A 180 19.66 8.98 -10.64
C ARG A 180 21.17 8.82 -10.43
N ASP A 181 21.95 9.76 -10.97
CA ASP A 181 23.41 9.75 -10.86
C ASP A 181 23.90 10.09 -9.44
N PHE A 182 23.12 10.90 -8.68
CA PHE A 182 23.44 11.34 -7.32
C PHE A 182 22.98 10.38 -6.20
N MET A 183 22.26 9.30 -6.53
CA MET A 183 21.81 8.34 -5.52
C MET A 183 22.94 7.42 -5.07
N THR A 184 23.09 7.32 -3.76
CA THR A 184 23.92 6.32 -3.09
C THR A 184 23.43 4.89 -3.39
N PRO A 185 24.30 3.87 -3.23
CA PRO A 185 23.92 2.49 -3.50
C PRO A 185 22.79 1.97 -2.64
N ARG A 186 22.76 2.38 -1.35
CA ARG A 186 21.73 1.92 -0.42
C ARG A 186 20.35 2.43 -0.80
N LEU A 187 20.26 3.71 -1.17
CA LEU A 187 19.04 4.27 -1.74
C LEU A 187 18.70 3.63 -3.10
N LYS A 188 19.68 3.28 -3.94
CA LYS A 188 19.41 2.55 -5.20
C LYS A 188 18.77 1.19 -4.94
N VAL A 189 19.31 0.40 -4.01
CA VAL A 189 18.68 -0.87 -3.59
C VAL A 189 17.27 -0.63 -3.08
N LEU A 190 17.11 0.32 -2.16
CA LEU A 190 15.82 0.58 -1.54
C LEU A 190 14.75 1.08 -2.53
N ASN A 191 15.13 1.86 -3.56
CA ASN A 191 14.18 2.38 -4.54
C ASN A 191 13.86 1.39 -5.69
N ASN A 192 14.69 0.37 -5.91
CA ASN A 192 14.55 -0.54 -7.06
C ASN A 192 14.19 -1.97 -6.67
N ILE A 193 14.69 -2.46 -5.53
CA ILE A 193 14.45 -3.82 -5.04
C ILE A 193 14.22 -3.81 -3.51
N PRO A 194 13.26 -3.01 -3.00
CA PRO A 194 13.05 -2.84 -1.57
C PRO A 194 12.78 -4.15 -0.82
N PHE A 195 12.14 -5.13 -1.47
CA PHE A 195 11.79 -6.43 -0.90
C PHE A 195 12.98 -7.28 -0.47
N VAL A 196 14.22 -6.90 -0.81
CA VAL A 196 15.42 -7.52 -0.23
C VAL A 196 15.69 -7.10 1.22
N ILE A 197 14.93 -6.12 1.70
CA ILE A 197 14.88 -5.63 3.08
C ILE A 197 13.54 -6.10 3.69
N PRO A 198 13.56 -6.63 4.93
CA PRO A 198 12.34 -7.04 5.63
C PRO A 198 11.26 -5.95 5.67
N PHE A 199 10.00 -6.36 5.62
CA PHE A 199 8.86 -5.44 5.51
C PHE A 199 8.75 -4.51 6.73
N ASP A 200 8.85 -5.07 7.93
CA ASP A 200 8.89 -4.34 9.21
C ASP A 200 9.99 -3.26 9.22
N VAL A 201 11.19 -3.61 8.77
CA VAL A 201 12.32 -2.65 8.66
C VAL A 201 12.01 -1.55 7.65
N ARG A 202 11.35 -1.85 6.52
CA ARG A 202 10.93 -0.83 5.57
C ARG A 202 9.85 0.10 6.12
N VAL A 203 8.93 -0.41 6.94
CA VAL A 203 7.97 0.42 7.67
C VAL A 203 8.70 1.32 8.67
N GLU A 204 9.72 0.83 9.37
CA GLU A 204 10.55 1.66 10.23
C GLU A 204 11.24 2.78 9.45
N ILE A 205 11.89 2.47 8.32
CA ILE A 205 12.52 3.46 7.44
C ILE A 205 11.51 4.51 6.97
N PHE A 206 10.31 4.08 6.55
CA PHE A 206 9.22 4.98 6.17
C PHE A 206 8.85 5.94 7.32
N ARG A 207 8.70 5.43 8.55
CA ARG A 207 8.41 6.25 9.73
C ARG A 207 9.55 7.24 10.03
N GLN A 208 10.80 6.83 9.84
CA GLN A 208 11.96 7.73 9.99
C GLN A 208 11.99 8.82 8.90
N PHE A 209 11.62 8.52 7.65
CA PHE A 209 11.48 9.52 6.59
C PHE A 209 10.42 10.56 6.92
N VAL A 210 9.26 10.14 7.41
CA VAL A 210 8.20 11.05 7.88
C VAL A 210 8.69 11.91 9.05
N ARG A 211 9.38 11.33 10.04
CA ARG A 211 9.95 12.09 11.17
C ARG A 211 10.97 13.13 10.71
N ASN A 212 11.84 12.79 9.76
CA ASN A 212 12.79 13.73 9.18
C ASN A 212 12.09 14.87 8.44
N ASP A 213 10.99 14.58 7.73
CA ASP A 213 10.20 15.60 7.04
C ASP A 213 9.53 16.57 8.03
N ILE A 214 8.96 16.06 9.11
CA ILE A 214 8.38 16.87 10.21
C ILE A 214 9.44 17.80 10.80
N GLN A 215 10.62 17.26 11.13
CA GLN A 215 11.74 18.04 11.68
C GLN A 215 12.24 19.09 10.69
N ARG A 216 12.37 18.72 9.41
CA ARG A 216 12.80 19.63 8.34
C ARG A 216 11.83 20.80 8.14
N LEU A 217 10.53 20.53 8.23
CA LEU A 217 9.48 21.55 8.14
C LEU A 217 9.29 22.35 9.43
N GLY A 218 10.02 22.02 10.52
CA GLY A 218 9.88 22.71 11.80
C GLY A 218 8.53 22.49 12.48
N ILE A 219 7.82 21.42 12.13
CA ILE A 219 6.48 21.13 12.63
C ILE A 219 6.59 20.66 14.09
N SER A 220 6.16 21.51 15.03
CA SER A 220 6.10 21.10 16.44
C SER A 220 4.87 20.23 16.69
N ARG A 221 5.10 19.06 17.31
CA ARG A 221 4.05 18.18 17.81
C ARG A 221 3.76 18.39 19.30
N ASP A 222 4.47 19.31 19.97
CA ASP A 222 4.24 19.61 21.38
C ASP A 222 2.91 20.33 21.58
N MET A 223 2.06 19.75 22.43
CA MET A 223 0.73 20.30 22.71
C MET A 223 0.80 21.70 23.36
N PHE A 224 1.93 22.02 24.01
CA PHE A 224 2.16 23.29 24.72
C PHE A 224 3.03 24.29 23.95
N ALA A 225 3.51 23.94 22.76
CA ALA A 225 4.25 24.88 21.93
C ALA A 225 3.28 25.89 21.27
N PRO A 226 3.63 27.18 21.20
CA PRO A 226 2.81 28.22 20.58
C PRO A 226 2.90 28.16 19.04
N THR A 227 2.76 26.97 18.44
CA THR A 227 2.76 26.81 16.99
C THR A 227 1.39 27.15 16.39
N HIS A 228 1.42 27.65 15.15
CA HIS A 228 0.23 27.83 14.33
C HIS A 228 -0.44 26.46 14.13
N ARG A 229 -1.65 26.29 14.68
CA ARG A 229 -2.52 25.15 14.36
C ARG A 229 -3.58 25.63 13.39
N HIS A 230 -3.87 24.83 12.38
CA HIS A 230 -5.00 25.08 11.51
C HIS A 230 -6.26 24.60 12.21
N ARG A 231 -7.10 25.55 12.63
CA ARG A 231 -8.39 25.26 13.25
C ARG A 231 -9.46 25.07 12.19
N ALA A 232 -10.21 23.98 12.27
CA ALA A 232 -11.38 23.72 11.44
C ALA A 232 -12.61 23.43 12.32
N THR A 233 -13.72 24.08 12.00
CA THR A 233 -14.99 23.99 12.72
C THR A 233 -15.97 23.11 11.95
N ILE A 234 -16.29 21.92 12.44
CA ILE A 234 -17.01 20.89 11.69
C ILE A 234 -18.39 20.64 12.30
N ARG A 235 -19.45 20.66 11.48
CA ARG A 235 -20.79 20.23 11.92
C ARG A 235 -20.91 18.72 11.80
N ARG A 236 -21.41 18.03 12.85
CA ARG A 236 -21.52 16.55 12.85
C ARG A 236 -22.33 15.96 11.69
N GLY A 237 -23.32 16.68 11.18
CA GLY A 237 -24.14 16.24 10.05
C GLY A 237 -23.60 16.64 8.67
N HIS A 238 -22.43 17.29 8.59
CA HIS A 238 -21.85 17.82 7.35
C HIS A 238 -20.31 17.67 7.39
N VAL A 239 -19.81 16.52 7.87
CA VAL A 239 -18.38 16.34 8.14
C VAL A 239 -17.57 16.42 6.85
N ALA A 240 -18.03 15.77 5.78
CA ALA A 240 -17.36 15.82 4.50
C ALA A 240 -17.39 17.24 3.89
N GLU A 241 -18.55 17.91 3.86
CA GLU A 241 -18.70 19.24 3.26
C GLU A 241 -17.90 20.31 4.01
N ASP A 242 -17.98 20.34 5.34
CA ASP A 242 -17.23 21.31 6.14
C ASP A 242 -15.72 21.02 6.08
N GLY A 243 -15.37 19.73 6.09
CA GLY A 243 -13.99 19.29 5.99
C GLY A 243 -13.33 19.70 4.68
N ILE A 244 -13.99 19.49 3.54
CA ILE A 244 -13.44 19.89 2.24
C ILE A 244 -13.33 21.41 2.14
N VAL A 245 -14.35 22.16 2.58
CA VAL A 245 -14.34 23.63 2.52
C VAL A 245 -13.20 24.22 3.34
N GLN A 246 -12.91 23.65 4.51
CA GLN A 246 -11.95 24.26 5.45
C GLN A 246 -10.52 23.73 5.30
N LEU A 247 -10.36 22.48 4.89
CA LEU A 247 -9.04 21.82 4.89
C LEU A 247 -8.46 21.65 3.48
N ASN A 248 -9.28 21.57 2.44
CA ASN A 248 -8.77 21.32 1.09
C ASN A 248 -7.86 22.45 0.59
N GLY A 249 -8.10 23.70 1.01
CA GLY A 249 -7.25 24.84 0.64
C GLY A 249 -5.84 24.81 1.22
N LEU A 250 -5.57 23.97 2.23
CA LEU A 250 -4.27 23.91 2.91
C LEU A 250 -3.20 23.18 2.09
N GLY A 251 -3.60 22.24 1.23
CA GLY A 251 -2.66 21.43 0.44
C GLY A 251 -1.59 20.76 1.31
N SER A 252 -0.30 21.03 1.04
CA SER A 252 0.82 20.49 1.84
C SER A 252 0.84 20.95 3.29
N ASN A 253 0.18 22.06 3.64
CA ASN A 253 0.12 22.55 5.03
C ASN A 253 -0.76 21.63 5.91
N LEU A 254 -1.50 20.69 5.32
CA LEU A 254 -2.14 19.62 6.07
C LEU A 254 -1.15 18.76 6.87
N LYS A 255 0.16 18.80 6.58
CA LYS A 255 1.19 18.17 7.42
C LYS A 255 1.24 18.75 8.84
N GLU A 256 0.83 20.00 9.02
CA GLU A 256 0.80 20.66 10.33
C GLU A 256 -0.31 20.05 11.23
N PRO A 257 -0.21 20.21 12.56
CA PRO A 257 -1.26 19.78 13.48
C PRO A 257 -2.57 20.52 13.20
N LEU A 258 -3.65 19.76 13.07
CA LEU A 258 -5.00 20.28 12.89
C LEU A 258 -5.71 20.34 14.24
N GLU A 259 -6.48 21.41 14.45
CA GLU A 259 -7.38 21.54 15.60
C GLU A 259 -8.82 21.47 15.09
N ILE A 260 -9.43 20.30 15.24
CA ILE A 260 -10.84 20.12 14.89
C ILE A 260 -11.72 20.56 16.06
N MET A 261 -12.72 21.38 15.79
CA MET A 261 -13.78 21.72 16.73
C MET A 261 -15.11 21.29 16.14
N PHE A 262 -15.78 20.33 16.78
CA PHE A 262 -17.15 20.01 16.42
C PHE A 262 -18.13 21.06 16.94
N VAL A 263 -19.13 21.38 16.13
CA VAL A 263 -20.25 22.23 16.51
C VAL A 263 -21.57 21.50 16.25
N ASP A 264 -22.52 21.73 17.14
CA ASP A 264 -23.86 21.18 17.00
C ASP A 264 -24.69 21.91 15.92
N GLN A 265 -25.94 21.49 15.74
CA GLN A 265 -26.87 22.09 14.78
C GLN A 265 -27.21 23.56 15.05
N TRP A 266 -26.93 24.07 16.25
CA TRP A 266 -27.11 25.46 16.63
C TRP A 266 -25.81 26.27 16.56
N GLY A 267 -24.71 25.64 16.10
CA GLY A 267 -23.39 26.26 15.97
C GLY A 267 -22.65 26.39 17.30
N MET A 268 -23.11 25.72 18.36
CA MET A 268 -22.45 25.77 19.65
C MET A 268 -21.27 24.79 19.66
N PRO A 269 -20.09 25.21 20.16
CA PRO A 269 -18.95 24.32 20.31
C PRO A 269 -19.29 23.16 21.22
N GLU A 270 -19.06 21.95 20.73
CA GLU A 270 -19.10 20.77 21.57
C GLU A 270 -17.88 20.76 22.50
N ALA A 271 -18.08 20.26 23.72
CA ALA A 271 -17.00 20.16 24.71
C ALA A 271 -15.98 19.08 24.26
N GLY A 272 -15.00 19.49 23.47
CA GLY A 272 -13.88 18.66 23.05
C GLY A 272 -12.69 18.82 24.00
N ILE A 273 -12.21 17.70 24.53
CA ILE A 273 -10.94 17.64 25.26
C ILE A 273 -9.91 17.09 24.27
N ASP A 274 -8.99 17.95 23.85
CA ASP A 274 -7.79 17.68 23.03
C ASP A 274 -7.91 17.67 21.49
N GLY A 275 -6.96 18.36 20.85
CA GLY A 275 -6.91 18.52 19.39
C GLY A 275 -6.54 17.25 18.60
N SER A 276 -5.86 16.27 19.21
CA SER A 276 -5.50 15.00 18.52
C SER A 276 -6.67 14.02 18.46
N GLY A 277 -7.51 13.98 19.50
CA GLY A 277 -8.69 13.13 19.54
C GLY A 277 -9.71 13.53 18.48
N LEU A 278 -10.09 14.80 18.49
CA LEU A 278 -11.11 15.34 17.57
C LEU A 278 -10.66 15.23 16.10
N PHE A 279 -9.35 15.31 15.83
CA PHE A 279 -8.82 15.07 14.49
C PHE A 279 -9.03 13.62 14.03
N LYS A 280 -8.71 12.63 14.88
CA LYS A 280 -8.93 11.23 14.52
C LYS A 280 -10.42 10.91 14.37
N GLU A 281 -11.29 11.49 15.21
CA GLU A 281 -12.75 11.39 15.08
C GLU A 281 -13.24 11.88 13.72
N PHE A 282 -12.81 13.08 13.35
CA PHE A 282 -13.10 13.70 12.07
C PHE A 282 -12.62 12.85 10.91
N LEU A 283 -11.38 12.33 10.98
CA LEU A 283 -10.82 11.50 9.94
C LEU A 283 -11.63 10.22 9.73
N VAL A 284 -12.00 9.52 10.81
CA VAL A 284 -12.82 8.30 10.73
C VAL A 284 -14.20 8.61 10.14
N SER A 285 -14.87 9.64 10.65
CA SER A 285 -16.20 10.04 10.20
C SER A 285 -16.20 10.47 8.73
N MET A 286 -15.19 11.25 8.32
CA MET A 286 -14.99 11.68 6.95
C MET A 286 -14.75 10.51 6.00
N ILE A 287 -13.89 9.57 6.38
CA ILE A 287 -13.61 8.38 5.58
C ILE A 287 -14.87 7.55 5.39
N GLN A 288 -15.64 7.31 6.46
CA GLN A 288 -16.90 6.58 6.39
C GLN A 288 -17.91 7.30 5.48
N GLU A 289 -18.06 8.62 5.64
CA GLU A 289 -19.04 9.40 4.89
C GLU A 289 -18.66 9.54 3.40
N VAL A 290 -17.38 9.69 3.06
CA VAL A 290 -16.96 9.91 1.66
C VAL A 290 -16.84 8.61 0.88
N PHE A 291 -16.44 7.50 1.51
CA PHE A 291 -16.38 6.18 0.86
C PHE A 291 -17.73 5.46 0.78
N ASP A 292 -18.81 6.08 1.26
CA ASP A 292 -20.17 5.62 1.03
C ASP A 292 -20.46 5.58 -0.49
N THR A 293 -20.81 4.39 -0.98
CA THR A 293 -21.12 4.16 -2.39
C THR A 293 -22.36 4.92 -2.85
N ASP A 294 -23.27 5.27 -1.94
CA ASP A 294 -24.50 6.01 -2.26
C ASP A 294 -24.23 7.45 -2.71
N ARG A 295 -23.02 7.99 -2.45
CA ARG A 295 -22.60 9.31 -2.99
C ARG A 295 -22.19 9.26 -4.46
N GLY A 296 -22.03 8.07 -5.03
CA GLY A 296 -21.68 7.88 -6.44
C GLY A 296 -20.22 8.21 -6.78
N LEU A 297 -19.36 8.48 -5.80
CA LEU A 297 -17.91 8.64 -6.01
C LEU A 297 -17.17 7.30 -5.98
N TRP A 298 -17.71 6.30 -5.29
CA TRP A 298 -17.01 5.03 -5.11
C TRP A 298 -17.93 3.88 -5.45
N CYS A 299 -17.32 2.80 -5.94
CA CYS A 299 -17.97 1.53 -6.15
C CYS A 299 -17.35 0.48 -5.23
N SER A 300 -18.12 -0.57 -4.98
CA SER A 300 -17.70 -1.76 -4.24
C SER A 300 -17.75 -2.97 -5.17
N ASN A 301 -16.75 -3.83 -5.11
CA ASN A 301 -16.83 -5.15 -5.75
C ASN A 301 -17.61 -6.15 -4.87
N GLU A 302 -17.68 -7.42 -5.31
CA GLU A 302 -18.39 -8.50 -4.61
C GLU A 302 -17.82 -8.80 -3.21
N ILE A 303 -16.55 -8.47 -2.96
CA ILE A 303 -15.85 -8.71 -1.68
C ILE A 303 -15.74 -7.46 -0.80
N HIS A 304 -16.52 -6.41 -1.11
CA HIS A 304 -16.57 -5.15 -0.38
C HIS A 304 -15.28 -4.32 -0.41
N GLU A 305 -14.49 -4.45 -1.46
CA GLU A 305 -13.37 -3.56 -1.73
C GLU A 305 -13.81 -2.35 -2.54
N ILE A 306 -13.31 -1.19 -2.12
CA ILE A 306 -13.66 0.12 -2.64
C ILE A 306 -12.68 0.54 -3.74
N TYR A 307 -13.24 1.11 -4.82
CA TYR A 307 -12.49 1.69 -5.93
C TYR A 307 -13.25 2.88 -6.54
N PRO A 308 -12.57 3.78 -7.29
CA PRO A 308 -13.22 4.93 -7.90
C PRO A 308 -14.34 4.52 -8.86
N ASN A 309 -15.47 5.21 -8.81
CA ASN A 309 -16.58 4.96 -9.72
C ASN A 309 -16.19 5.32 -11.18
N PRO A 310 -16.28 4.38 -12.14
CA PRO A 310 -15.94 4.64 -13.55
C PRO A 310 -17.00 5.43 -14.32
N HIS A 311 -18.21 5.63 -13.77
CA HIS A 311 -19.34 6.29 -14.45
C HIS A 311 -19.09 7.78 -14.69
N SER A 312 -19.68 8.31 -15.78
CA SER A 312 -19.48 9.67 -16.29
C SER A 312 -19.66 10.76 -15.22
N TYR A 313 -20.60 10.60 -14.30
CA TYR A 313 -20.83 11.53 -13.18
C TYR A 313 -19.57 11.77 -12.34
N ALA A 314 -18.80 10.71 -12.05
CA ALA A 314 -17.61 10.77 -11.20
C ALA A 314 -16.42 11.46 -11.86
N HIS A 315 -16.45 11.67 -13.19
CA HIS A 315 -15.41 12.38 -13.94
C HIS A 315 -15.60 13.91 -13.93
N ALA A 316 -16.76 14.40 -13.48
CA ALA A 316 -17.04 15.83 -13.46
C ALA A 316 -16.04 16.58 -12.55
N SER A 317 -15.66 17.79 -12.95
CA SER A 317 -14.60 18.55 -12.25
C SER A 317 -14.93 18.81 -10.79
N GLU A 318 -16.21 19.01 -10.46
CA GLU A 318 -16.71 19.17 -9.10
C GLU A 318 -16.52 17.89 -8.26
N GLN A 319 -16.59 16.71 -8.89
CA GLN A 319 -16.37 15.41 -8.24
C GLN A 319 -14.89 15.09 -8.08
N LEU A 320 -14.05 15.46 -9.05
CA LEU A 320 -12.59 15.28 -8.97
C LEU A 320 -11.96 15.97 -7.75
N ILE A 321 -12.55 17.06 -7.27
CA ILE A 321 -12.11 17.75 -6.05
C ILE A 321 -12.26 16.85 -4.82
N TRP A 322 -13.28 15.98 -4.76
CA TRP A 322 -13.45 15.02 -3.68
C TRP A 322 -12.36 13.95 -3.68
N TYR A 323 -12.00 13.40 -4.84
CA TYR A 323 -10.90 12.45 -4.94
C TYR A 323 -9.57 13.09 -4.51
N LEU A 324 -9.29 14.31 -4.98
CA LEU A 324 -8.12 15.09 -4.55
C LEU A 324 -8.09 15.24 -3.03
N PHE A 325 -9.21 15.64 -2.44
CA PHE A 325 -9.30 15.82 -1.01
C PHE A 325 -9.12 14.51 -0.23
N MET A 326 -9.74 13.41 -0.68
CA MET A 326 -9.53 12.10 -0.05
C MET A 326 -8.10 11.59 -0.16
N GLY A 327 -7.43 11.89 -1.27
CA GLY A 327 -5.99 11.68 -1.40
C GLY A 327 -5.21 12.40 -0.31
N ARG A 328 -5.53 13.66 -0.03
CA ARG A 328 -4.91 14.45 1.05
C ARG A 328 -5.19 13.88 2.43
N ILE A 329 -6.43 13.48 2.69
CA ILE A 329 -6.86 12.92 3.99
C ILE A 329 -6.18 11.59 4.26
N LEU A 330 -6.09 10.69 3.27
CA LEU A 330 -5.34 9.43 3.41
C LEU A 330 -3.83 9.66 3.49
N GLY A 331 -3.31 10.66 2.76
CA GLY A 331 -1.92 11.09 2.92
C GLY A 331 -1.62 11.59 4.32
N LYS A 332 -2.54 12.35 4.92
CA LYS A 332 -2.46 12.80 6.31
C LYS A 332 -2.55 11.63 7.29
N ALA A 333 -3.44 10.66 7.06
CA ALA A 333 -3.52 9.44 7.88
C ALA A 333 -2.18 8.69 7.91
N LEU A 334 -1.59 8.45 6.72
CA LEU A 334 -0.28 7.83 6.57
C LEU A 334 0.84 8.63 7.27
N TYR A 335 0.82 9.96 7.15
CA TYR A 335 1.79 10.88 7.76
C TYR A 335 1.73 10.88 9.29
N GLU A 336 0.52 10.79 9.87
CA GLU A 336 0.34 10.70 11.32
C GLU A 336 0.50 9.27 11.86
N GLY A 337 0.45 8.26 10.99
CA GLY A 337 0.47 6.84 11.38
C GLY A 337 -0.88 6.34 11.91
N ILE A 338 -1.96 6.93 11.41
CA ILE A 338 -3.33 6.53 11.74
C ILE A 338 -3.77 5.47 10.73
N LEU A 339 -4.20 4.32 11.23
CA LEU A 339 -4.79 3.25 10.43
C LEU A 339 -6.23 3.60 10.07
N VAL A 340 -6.67 3.20 8.88
CA VAL A 340 -8.02 3.43 8.38
C VAL A 340 -8.72 2.10 8.10
N ASP A 341 -10.00 2.03 8.43
CA ASP A 341 -10.84 0.85 8.25
C ASP A 341 -11.55 0.89 6.89
N VAL A 342 -10.77 0.79 5.81
CA VAL A 342 -11.27 0.73 4.42
C VAL A 342 -10.53 -0.35 3.66
N LYS A 343 -11.27 -1.23 3.01
CA LYS A 343 -10.69 -2.23 2.10
C LYS A 343 -10.66 -1.63 0.70
N PHE A 344 -9.48 -1.34 0.18
CA PHE A 344 -9.32 -0.84 -1.18
C PHE A 344 -9.07 -2.00 -2.14
N ALA A 345 -9.59 -1.90 -3.36
CA ALA A 345 -9.32 -2.89 -4.39
C ALA A 345 -7.86 -2.83 -4.85
N ASP A 346 -7.28 -3.99 -5.14
CA ASP A 346 -5.84 -4.09 -5.44
C ASP A 346 -5.39 -3.32 -6.66
N PHE A 347 -6.20 -3.34 -7.72
CA PHE A 347 -5.89 -2.56 -8.91
C PHE A 347 -5.87 -1.05 -8.61
N PHE A 348 -6.65 -0.57 -7.64
CA PHE A 348 -6.63 0.82 -7.21
C PHE A 348 -5.41 1.12 -6.32
N LEU A 349 -5.13 0.29 -5.30
CA LEU A 349 -3.93 0.44 -4.45
C LEU A 349 -2.64 0.41 -5.27
N SER A 350 -2.57 -0.47 -6.28
CA SER A 350 -1.41 -0.57 -7.14
C SER A 350 -1.06 0.77 -7.81
N LYS A 351 -2.05 1.63 -8.09
CA LYS A 351 -1.84 2.95 -8.71
C LYS A 351 -1.05 3.92 -7.81
N TRP A 352 -1.09 3.71 -6.50
CA TRP A 352 -0.36 4.54 -5.53
C TRP A 352 1.15 4.33 -5.63
N LEU A 353 1.58 3.18 -6.14
CA LEU A 353 2.98 2.82 -6.35
C LEU A 353 3.58 3.41 -7.65
N GLY A 354 2.76 4.10 -8.47
CA GLY A 354 3.18 4.75 -9.72
C GLY A 354 3.30 3.78 -10.90
N GLN A 355 4.16 4.05 -11.88
CA GLN A 355 4.17 3.33 -13.17
C GLN A 355 4.40 1.79 -13.13
N GLN A 356 4.71 1.20 -11.97
CA GLN A 356 4.85 -0.25 -11.83
C GLN A 356 3.50 -0.98 -11.70
N SER A 357 2.37 -0.27 -11.62
CA SER A 357 1.03 -0.86 -11.40
C SER A 357 0.54 -1.82 -12.49
N TYR A 358 1.09 -1.77 -13.71
CA TYR A 358 0.49 -2.41 -14.90
C TYR A 358 1.02 -3.82 -15.18
N ILE A 359 1.86 -4.36 -14.29
CA ILE A 359 2.62 -5.59 -14.57
C ILE A 359 1.72 -6.84 -14.56
N ASP A 360 0.56 -6.79 -13.88
CA ASP A 360 -0.28 -7.98 -13.66
C ASP A 360 -1.79 -7.68 -13.61
N ASP A 361 -2.24 -6.76 -14.47
CA ASP A 361 -3.62 -6.27 -14.46
C ASP A 361 -4.66 -7.40 -14.64
N LEU A 362 -4.37 -8.47 -15.38
CA LEU A 362 -5.36 -9.52 -15.68
C LEU A 362 -5.84 -10.28 -14.43
N ALA A 363 -4.95 -10.57 -13.48
CA ALA A 363 -5.35 -11.23 -12.23
C ALA A 363 -6.22 -10.30 -11.36
N SER A 364 -5.94 -9.00 -11.40
CA SER A 364 -6.74 -8.00 -10.67
C SER A 364 -8.13 -7.78 -11.29
N LEU A 365 -8.37 -8.27 -12.52
CA LEU A 365 -9.68 -8.17 -13.16
C LEU A 365 -10.70 -9.11 -12.50
N GLU A 366 -10.26 -10.26 -11.97
CA GLU A 366 -11.15 -11.21 -11.32
C GLU A 366 -11.85 -10.60 -10.10
N SER A 367 -11.16 -9.76 -9.33
CA SER A 367 -11.76 -9.06 -8.19
C SER A 367 -12.65 -7.88 -8.61
N LEU A 368 -12.50 -7.35 -9.83
CA LEU A 368 -13.39 -6.32 -10.35
C LEU A 368 -14.66 -6.91 -10.98
N ASP A 369 -14.49 -7.90 -11.86
CA ASP A 369 -15.54 -8.52 -12.66
C ASP A 369 -15.17 -9.97 -12.99
N SER A 370 -15.71 -10.90 -12.19
CA SER A 370 -15.42 -12.33 -12.28
C SER A 370 -15.96 -12.96 -13.58
N GLU A 371 -17.05 -12.42 -14.14
CA GLU A 371 -17.65 -12.92 -15.37
C GLU A 371 -16.81 -12.53 -16.59
N LEU A 372 -16.41 -11.25 -16.67
CA LEU A 372 -15.52 -10.77 -17.71
C LEU A 372 -14.19 -11.51 -17.67
N TYR A 373 -13.60 -11.69 -16.48
CA TYR A 373 -12.37 -12.46 -16.32
C TYR A 373 -12.50 -13.86 -16.91
N ARG A 374 -13.55 -14.62 -16.54
CA ARG A 374 -13.81 -15.97 -17.10
C ARG A 374 -13.97 -15.96 -18.62
N GLY A 375 -14.66 -14.95 -19.16
CA GLY A 375 -14.83 -14.76 -20.61
C GLY A 375 -13.49 -14.55 -21.33
N LEU A 376 -12.60 -13.71 -20.77
CA LEU A 376 -11.28 -13.44 -21.34
C LEU A 376 -10.35 -14.65 -21.24
N ILE A 377 -10.39 -15.41 -20.14
CA ILE A 377 -9.65 -16.66 -20.00
C ILE A 377 -10.14 -17.71 -21.01
N THR A 378 -11.46 -17.76 -21.25
CA THR A 378 -12.04 -18.63 -22.29
C THR A 378 -11.51 -18.24 -23.67
N LEU A 379 -11.56 -16.95 -24.02
CA LEU A 379 -11.04 -16.42 -25.28
C LEU A 379 -9.54 -16.73 -25.46
N LYS A 380 -8.74 -16.54 -24.41
CA LYS A 380 -7.30 -16.82 -24.37
C LYS A 380 -7.00 -18.29 -24.69
N ASN A 381 -7.82 -19.20 -24.18
CA ASN A 381 -7.59 -20.63 -24.25
C ASN A 381 -8.32 -21.32 -25.41
N TYR A 382 -9.15 -20.57 -26.13
CA TYR A 382 -9.97 -21.10 -27.21
C TYR A 382 -9.13 -21.63 -28.38
N SER A 383 -9.45 -22.83 -28.87
CA SER A 383 -8.74 -23.50 -29.97
C SER A 383 -9.54 -23.49 -31.28
N GLY A 384 -10.78 -23.02 -31.27
CA GLY A 384 -11.64 -22.89 -32.45
C GLY A 384 -11.37 -21.62 -33.27
N ASN A 385 -12.37 -21.17 -34.03
CA ASN A 385 -12.27 -19.95 -34.83
C ASN A 385 -12.76 -18.75 -34.02
N VAL A 386 -11.81 -18.02 -33.42
CA VAL A 386 -12.09 -16.87 -32.55
C VAL A 386 -12.99 -15.84 -33.24
N GLU A 387 -12.71 -15.52 -34.50
CA GLU A 387 -13.42 -14.46 -35.23
C GLU A 387 -14.91 -14.80 -35.43
N SER A 388 -15.22 -16.00 -35.92
CA SER A 388 -16.61 -16.42 -36.16
C SER A 388 -17.38 -16.73 -34.89
N ASP A 389 -16.70 -17.29 -33.90
CA ASP A 389 -17.37 -17.87 -32.73
C ASP A 389 -17.65 -16.83 -31.65
N PHE A 390 -16.78 -15.82 -31.51
CA PHE A 390 -16.94 -14.73 -30.55
C PHE A 390 -17.51 -13.46 -31.18
N ALA A 391 -17.27 -13.22 -32.48
CA ALA A 391 -17.70 -12.02 -33.20
C ALA A 391 -17.36 -10.70 -32.47
N LEU A 392 -16.21 -10.67 -31.80
CA LEU A 392 -15.70 -9.50 -31.10
C LEU A 392 -14.93 -8.59 -32.05
N ASN A 393 -14.91 -7.31 -31.73
CA ASN A 393 -14.02 -6.31 -32.32
C ASN A 393 -13.27 -5.56 -31.22
N PHE A 394 -12.38 -4.63 -31.57
CA PHE A 394 -11.61 -3.85 -30.59
C PHE A 394 -12.44 -2.70 -30.01
N THR A 395 -13.60 -3.01 -29.43
CA THR A 395 -14.47 -2.06 -28.72
C THR A 395 -14.84 -2.58 -27.34
N VAL A 396 -15.30 -1.67 -26.47
CA VAL A 396 -15.87 -1.97 -25.16
C VAL A 396 -17.21 -1.25 -25.03
N ALA A 397 -18.17 -1.92 -24.39
CA ALA A 397 -19.46 -1.33 -24.06
C ALA A 397 -19.49 -0.96 -22.57
N ASP A 398 -19.85 0.29 -22.30
CA ASP A 398 -20.16 0.78 -20.96
C ASP A 398 -21.66 0.98 -20.85
N ASP A 399 -22.27 0.39 -19.82
CA ASP A 399 -23.67 0.60 -19.48
C ASP A 399 -23.73 1.54 -18.26
N GLU A 400 -24.35 2.70 -18.45
CA GLU A 400 -24.52 3.69 -17.39
C GLU A 400 -25.98 4.13 -17.37
N PHE A 401 -26.70 3.79 -16.29
CA PHE A 401 -28.13 4.07 -16.11
C PHE A 401 -29.00 3.62 -17.31
N GLY A 402 -28.66 2.47 -17.92
CA GLY A 402 -29.38 1.91 -19.07
C GLY A 402 -28.98 2.54 -20.42
N ILE A 403 -28.03 3.48 -20.43
CA ILE A 403 -27.45 4.04 -21.64
C ILE A 403 -26.17 3.27 -21.96
N ARG A 404 -26.23 2.48 -23.04
CA ARG A 404 -25.06 1.76 -23.54
C ARG A 404 -24.25 2.64 -24.48
N THR A 405 -23.00 2.92 -24.10
CA THR A 405 -22.03 3.62 -24.94
C THR A 405 -20.95 2.65 -25.41
N ILE A 406 -20.54 2.76 -26.68
CA ILE A 406 -19.49 1.93 -27.27
C ILE A 406 -18.26 2.80 -27.44
N ARG A 407 -17.11 2.32 -26.97
CA ARG A 407 -15.82 2.98 -27.11
C ARG A 407 -14.84 2.08 -27.83
N GLU A 408 -14.05 2.65 -28.73
CA GLU A 408 -13.00 1.91 -29.41
C GLU A 408 -11.77 1.80 -28.50
N LEU A 409 -11.21 0.59 -28.39
CA LEU A 409 -9.97 0.33 -27.63
C LEU A 409 -8.72 0.74 -28.42
N VAL A 410 -8.84 0.83 -29.74
CA VAL A 410 -7.83 1.32 -30.69
C VAL A 410 -8.52 2.17 -31.75
N PRO A 411 -7.83 3.09 -32.43
CA PRO A 411 -8.42 3.86 -33.52
C PRO A 411 -8.99 2.95 -34.62
N GLY A 412 -10.28 3.11 -34.96
CA GLY A 412 -10.96 2.26 -35.94
C GLY A 412 -11.27 0.85 -35.43
N GLY A 413 -11.23 0.64 -34.12
CA GLY A 413 -11.41 -0.66 -33.48
C GLY A 413 -12.75 -1.34 -33.77
N THR A 414 -13.78 -0.59 -34.18
CA THR A 414 -15.07 -1.14 -34.59
C THR A 414 -14.96 -2.07 -35.79
N ASP A 415 -14.04 -1.78 -36.71
CA ASP A 415 -13.83 -2.53 -37.96
C ASP A 415 -12.72 -3.59 -37.87
N ILE A 416 -12.09 -3.72 -36.70
CA ILE A 416 -10.99 -4.68 -36.47
C ILE A 416 -11.54 -5.88 -35.72
N PRO A 417 -11.73 -7.05 -36.37
CA PRO A 417 -12.19 -8.25 -35.68
C PRO A 417 -11.11 -8.81 -34.76
N VAL A 418 -11.55 -9.43 -33.67
CA VAL A 418 -10.68 -10.22 -32.80
C VAL A 418 -10.44 -11.59 -33.42
N THR A 419 -9.20 -11.90 -33.70
CA THR A 419 -8.73 -13.16 -34.30
C THR A 419 -7.83 -13.92 -33.33
N ARG A 420 -7.41 -15.13 -33.71
CA ARG A 420 -6.47 -15.93 -32.90
C ARG A 420 -5.13 -15.21 -32.69
N GLU A 421 -4.67 -14.47 -33.69
CA GLU A 421 -3.39 -13.78 -33.71
C GLU A 421 -3.38 -12.53 -32.82
N ASN A 422 -4.51 -11.81 -32.75
CA ASN A 422 -4.60 -10.53 -32.04
C ASN A 422 -5.36 -10.59 -30.70
N ARG A 423 -5.97 -11.74 -30.34
CA ARG A 423 -6.77 -11.88 -29.10
C ARG A 423 -6.04 -11.46 -27.82
N LEU A 424 -4.72 -11.70 -27.73
CA LEU A 424 -3.95 -11.33 -26.54
C LEU A 424 -3.85 -9.80 -26.43
N SER A 425 -3.76 -9.09 -27.55
CA SER A 425 -3.82 -7.63 -27.59
C SER A 425 -5.20 -7.13 -27.16
N TYR A 426 -6.28 -7.77 -27.62
CA TYR A 426 -7.64 -7.44 -27.17
C TYR A 426 -7.79 -7.62 -25.65
N ILE A 427 -7.39 -8.78 -25.11
CA ILE A 427 -7.44 -9.08 -23.66
C ILE A 427 -6.65 -8.04 -22.87
N TYR A 428 -5.44 -7.69 -23.32
CA TYR A 428 -4.63 -6.66 -22.68
C TYR A 428 -5.35 -5.30 -22.67
N LEU A 429 -5.90 -4.87 -23.80
CA LEU A 429 -6.53 -3.56 -23.94
C LEU A 429 -7.81 -3.43 -23.12
N ILE A 430 -8.66 -4.47 -23.10
CA ILE A 430 -9.90 -4.42 -22.31
C ILE A 430 -9.61 -4.46 -20.81
N THR A 431 -8.61 -5.24 -20.40
CA THR A 431 -8.12 -5.30 -19.01
C THR A 431 -7.58 -3.93 -18.57
N ARG A 432 -6.71 -3.33 -19.39
CA ARG A 432 -6.18 -1.98 -19.16
C ARG A 432 -7.30 -0.94 -19.09
N TYR A 433 -8.29 -1.05 -19.97
CA TYR A 433 -9.43 -0.13 -19.98
C TYR A 433 -10.19 -0.18 -18.65
N ARG A 434 -10.61 -1.38 -18.24
CA ARG A 434 -11.39 -1.62 -17.02
C ARG A 434 -10.65 -1.25 -15.73
N LEU A 435 -9.35 -1.52 -15.64
CA LEU A 435 -8.62 -1.34 -14.39
C LEU A 435 -7.85 -0.02 -14.30
N SER A 436 -7.72 0.71 -15.41
CA SER A 436 -6.92 1.94 -15.45
C SER A 436 -7.61 3.07 -16.19
N THR A 437 -7.92 2.89 -17.48
CA THR A 437 -8.37 4.02 -18.32
C THR A 437 -9.70 4.60 -17.84
N GLN A 438 -10.68 3.77 -17.48
CA GLN A 438 -12.00 4.25 -17.07
C GLN A 438 -12.03 4.99 -15.71
N ILE A 439 -10.96 4.90 -14.91
CA ILE A 439 -10.82 5.56 -13.60
C ILE A 439 -9.63 6.52 -13.53
N GLU A 440 -9.02 6.85 -14.67
CA GLU A 440 -7.73 7.55 -14.73
C GLU A 440 -7.80 8.96 -14.13
N ASP A 441 -8.87 9.70 -14.39
CA ASP A 441 -9.04 11.08 -13.94
C ASP A 441 -9.22 11.16 -12.42
N GLN A 442 -10.03 10.26 -11.87
CA GLN A 442 -10.27 10.08 -10.45
C GLN A 442 -8.97 9.68 -9.73
N CYS A 443 -8.26 8.68 -10.26
CA CYS A 443 -6.98 8.22 -9.70
C CYS A 443 -5.94 9.34 -9.74
N ARG A 444 -5.87 10.10 -10.83
CA ARG A 444 -4.93 11.22 -10.96
C ARG A 444 -5.22 12.31 -9.92
N ALA A 445 -6.49 12.69 -9.75
CA ALA A 445 -6.89 13.65 -8.73
C ALA A 445 -6.54 13.15 -7.32
N PHE A 446 -6.90 11.90 -7.00
CA PHE A 446 -6.57 11.26 -5.73
C PHE A 446 -5.06 11.24 -5.45
N LEU A 447 -4.27 10.76 -6.40
CA LEU A 447 -2.82 10.66 -6.24
C LEU A 447 -2.15 12.03 -6.17
N GLN A 448 -2.68 13.04 -6.86
CA GLN A 448 -2.22 14.42 -6.69
C GLN A 448 -2.35 14.84 -5.21
N GLY A 449 -3.50 14.58 -4.59
CA GLY A 449 -3.73 14.92 -3.18
C GLY A 449 -2.83 14.15 -2.24
N LEU A 450 -2.71 12.83 -2.44
CA LEU A 450 -1.86 11.95 -1.64
C LEU A 450 -0.40 12.41 -1.65
N THR A 451 0.10 12.81 -2.82
CA THR A 451 1.52 13.11 -3.04
C THR A 451 1.93 14.51 -2.55
N GLU A 452 0.99 15.36 -2.18
CA GLU A 452 1.26 16.60 -1.43
C GLU A 452 1.72 16.31 0.01
N LEU A 453 1.27 15.18 0.57
CA LEU A 453 1.56 14.78 1.95
C LEU A 453 2.69 13.75 2.00
N ILE A 454 2.64 12.72 1.14
CA ILE A 454 3.58 11.61 1.12
C ILE A 454 4.44 11.65 -0.14
N ASN A 455 5.76 11.61 0.00
CA ASN A 455 6.64 11.51 -1.16
C ASN A 455 6.40 10.15 -1.86
N PRO A 456 6.09 10.13 -3.18
CA PRO A 456 5.85 8.88 -3.91
C PRO A 456 6.96 7.84 -3.75
N ARG A 457 8.22 8.27 -3.58
CA ARG A 457 9.36 7.37 -3.39
C ARG A 457 9.27 6.54 -2.12
N TRP A 458 8.62 7.06 -1.08
CA TRP A 458 8.45 6.35 0.18
C TRP A 458 7.39 5.26 0.07
N LEU A 459 6.37 5.44 -0.78
CA LEU A 459 5.38 4.39 -1.05
C LEU A 459 5.96 3.25 -1.90
N ARG A 460 6.90 3.56 -2.79
CA ARG A 460 7.64 2.57 -3.60
C ARG A 460 8.53 1.65 -2.78
N LEU A 461 8.64 1.86 -1.47
CA LEU A 461 9.22 0.89 -0.57
C LEU A 461 8.39 -0.38 -0.51
N PHE A 462 7.09 -0.33 -0.79
CA PHE A 462 6.13 -1.40 -0.54
C PHE A 462 5.55 -1.97 -1.84
N ASN A 463 5.16 -3.25 -1.84
CA ASN A 463 4.25 -3.79 -2.84
C ASN A 463 2.78 -3.48 -2.47
N THR A 464 1.81 -3.93 -3.27
CA THR A 464 0.38 -3.66 -3.05
C THR A 464 -0.12 -4.21 -1.71
N GLU A 465 0.24 -5.45 -1.38
CA GLU A 465 -0.14 -6.12 -0.13
C GLU A 465 0.42 -5.43 1.11
N GLU A 466 1.68 -5.04 1.06
CA GLU A 466 2.37 -4.32 2.12
C GLU A 466 1.83 -2.89 2.28
N LEU A 467 1.48 -2.23 1.17
CA LEU A 467 0.82 -0.93 1.21
C LEU A 467 -0.56 -1.03 1.86
N ARG A 468 -1.33 -2.09 1.57
CA ARG A 468 -2.60 -2.37 2.26
C ARG A 468 -2.36 -2.44 3.77
N VAL A 469 -1.38 -3.24 4.22
CA VAL A 469 -1.04 -3.37 5.64
C VAL A 469 -0.59 -2.04 6.26
N LEU A 470 0.15 -1.21 5.53
CA LEU A 470 0.56 0.13 6.00
C LEU A 470 -0.63 1.07 6.23
N VAL A 471 -1.68 0.93 5.42
CA VAL A 471 -2.90 1.77 5.47
C VAL A 471 -3.91 1.23 6.49
N THR A 472 -4.14 -0.08 6.51
CA THR A 472 -5.25 -0.71 7.25
C THR A 472 -4.84 -1.52 8.47
N GLY A 473 -3.53 -1.66 8.74
CA GLY A 473 -2.99 -2.53 9.78
C GLY A 473 -2.80 -3.97 9.30
N ALA A 474 -2.11 -4.77 10.12
CA ALA A 474 -1.76 -6.14 9.80
C ALA A 474 -2.91 -7.09 10.10
N ASP A 475 -3.23 -7.98 9.16
CA ASP A 475 -4.19 -9.07 9.40
C ASP A 475 -3.52 -10.23 10.16
N THR A 476 -3.00 -9.92 11.35
CA THR A 476 -2.37 -10.88 12.26
C THR A 476 -3.22 -11.05 13.52
N PRO A 477 -3.09 -12.18 14.23
CA PRO A 477 -3.74 -12.34 15.52
C PRO A 477 -3.35 -11.21 16.48
N ILE A 478 -4.34 -10.66 17.17
CA ILE A 478 -4.12 -9.61 18.17
C ILE A 478 -3.40 -10.22 19.37
N ASP A 479 -2.20 -9.71 19.64
CA ASP A 479 -1.44 -10.01 20.85
C ASP A 479 -1.94 -9.14 22.01
N VAL A 480 -2.74 -9.76 22.88
CA VAL A 480 -3.31 -9.10 24.06
C VAL A 480 -2.22 -8.66 25.05
N GLU A 481 -1.12 -9.41 25.14
CA GLU A 481 -0.03 -9.09 26.06
C GLU A 481 0.77 -7.90 25.53
N ASP A 482 0.98 -7.81 24.21
CA ASP A 482 1.59 -6.62 23.62
C ASP A 482 0.73 -5.37 23.82
N LEU A 483 -0.59 -5.49 23.67
CA LEU A 483 -1.51 -4.39 23.99
C LEU A 483 -1.38 -3.97 25.46
N ARG A 484 -1.36 -4.95 26.38
CA ARG A 484 -1.22 -4.72 27.82
C ARG A 484 0.07 -3.97 28.17
N ARG A 485 1.21 -4.40 27.64
CA ARG A 485 2.52 -3.75 27.86
C ARG A 485 2.55 -2.30 27.37
N ASN A 486 1.74 -1.98 26.36
CA ASN A 486 1.66 -0.64 25.77
C ASN A 486 0.46 0.19 26.27
N THR A 487 -0.20 -0.23 27.35
CA THR A 487 -1.37 0.46 27.92
C THR A 487 -0.99 1.52 28.95
N VAL A 488 -1.64 2.68 28.91
CA VAL A 488 -1.55 3.75 29.91
C VAL A 488 -2.77 3.72 30.84
N TYR A 489 -2.57 3.78 32.15
CA TYR A 489 -3.67 3.75 33.12
C TYR A 489 -3.91 5.14 33.73
N GLY A 490 -5.16 5.59 33.78
CA GLY A 490 -5.58 6.86 34.37
C GLY A 490 -6.66 6.69 35.42
N GLY A 491 -6.39 7.05 36.68
CA GLY A 491 -7.32 6.78 37.79
C GLY A 491 -7.48 5.30 38.14
N TYR A 492 -6.72 4.43 37.47
CA TYR A 492 -6.46 3.04 37.83
C TYR A 492 -4.95 2.82 37.91
N HIS A 493 -4.55 1.80 38.66
CA HIS A 493 -3.24 1.15 38.57
C HIS A 493 -3.40 -0.20 37.88
N GLU A 494 -2.36 -0.66 37.17
CA GLU A 494 -2.32 -1.98 36.53
C GLU A 494 -2.68 -3.17 37.46
N LYS A 495 -2.48 -3.00 38.78
CA LYS A 495 -2.71 -4.04 39.78
C LYS A 495 -4.12 -4.02 40.37
N ASP A 496 -4.94 -3.04 39.99
CA ASP A 496 -6.31 -2.94 40.48
C ASP A 496 -7.13 -4.12 39.96
N MET A 497 -8.00 -4.67 40.82
CA MET A 497 -8.77 -5.89 40.50
C MET A 497 -9.61 -5.71 39.23
N ALA A 498 -10.25 -4.56 39.04
CA ALA A 498 -11.03 -4.26 37.83
C ALA A 498 -10.18 -4.33 36.54
N VAL A 499 -8.92 -3.90 36.61
CA VAL A 499 -7.97 -3.97 35.48
C VAL A 499 -7.53 -5.41 35.24
N GLN A 500 -7.27 -6.19 36.29
CA GLN A 500 -6.94 -7.61 36.17
C GLN A 500 -8.11 -8.39 35.54
N TYR A 501 -9.34 -8.16 36.00
CA TYR A 501 -10.55 -8.74 35.43
C TYR A 501 -10.75 -8.36 33.96
N PHE A 502 -10.43 -7.13 33.59
CA PHE A 502 -10.46 -6.70 32.19
C PHE A 502 -9.49 -7.50 31.32
N TRP A 503 -8.23 -7.63 31.73
CA TRP A 503 -7.24 -8.38 30.94
C TRP A 503 -7.55 -9.88 30.87
N GLU A 504 -8.03 -10.48 31.96
CA GLU A 504 -8.52 -11.86 31.95
C GLU A 504 -9.71 -12.03 31.00
N ALA A 505 -10.69 -11.13 31.05
CA ALA A 505 -11.85 -11.15 30.17
C ALA A 505 -11.44 -11.00 28.70
N LEU A 506 -10.57 -10.03 28.40
CA LEU A 506 -10.07 -9.78 27.05
C LEU A 506 -9.28 -10.98 26.52
N SER A 507 -8.46 -11.63 27.35
CA SER A 507 -7.67 -12.82 26.96
C SER A 507 -8.53 -14.06 26.72
N SER A 508 -9.77 -14.07 27.22
CA SER A 508 -10.75 -15.15 26.98
C SER A 508 -11.52 -15.01 25.67
N LEU A 509 -11.37 -13.88 24.97
CA LEU A 509 -12.04 -13.62 23.70
C LEU A 509 -11.38 -14.38 22.54
N ASP A 510 -12.19 -14.74 21.55
CA ASP A 510 -11.70 -15.21 20.26
C ASP A 510 -11.20 -14.03 19.41
N GLN A 511 -10.44 -14.33 18.36
CA GLN A 511 -9.84 -13.30 17.50
C GLN A 511 -10.88 -12.39 16.83
N ALA A 512 -12.07 -12.91 16.50
CA ALA A 512 -13.16 -12.08 15.96
C ALA A 512 -13.64 -11.04 16.99
N SER A 513 -13.86 -11.44 18.25
CA SER A 513 -14.23 -10.50 19.31
C SER A 513 -13.09 -9.55 19.68
N LEU A 514 -11.83 -9.99 19.59
CA LEU A 514 -10.66 -9.11 19.79
C LEU A 514 -10.57 -8.03 18.72
N LYS A 515 -10.82 -8.37 17.45
CA LYS A 515 -10.90 -7.38 16.35
C LYS A 515 -12.05 -6.40 16.57
N ALA A 516 -13.21 -6.90 17.02
CA ALA A 516 -14.34 -6.04 17.38
C ALA A 516 -14.00 -5.09 18.55
N PHE A 517 -13.31 -5.60 19.57
CA PHE A 517 -12.80 -4.78 20.67
C PHE A 517 -11.79 -3.73 20.20
N LEU A 518 -10.82 -4.12 19.36
CA LEU A 518 -9.81 -3.20 18.87
C LEU A 518 -10.45 -2.09 18.02
N ARG A 519 -11.44 -2.44 17.20
CA ARG A 519 -12.26 -1.46 16.47
C ARG A 519 -13.02 -0.55 17.42
N PHE A 520 -13.61 -1.10 18.48
CA PHE A 520 -14.34 -0.34 19.51
C PHE A 520 -13.46 0.69 20.22
N VAL A 521 -12.17 0.41 20.45
CA VAL A 521 -11.27 1.34 21.16
C VAL A 521 -10.33 2.12 20.26
N THR A 522 -10.13 1.76 19.00
CA THR A 522 -9.18 2.43 18.09
C THR A 522 -9.74 2.85 16.74
N SER A 523 -10.98 2.49 16.40
CA SER A 523 -11.58 2.61 15.07
C SER A 523 -10.93 1.76 13.97
N SER A 524 -9.92 0.93 14.30
CA SER A 524 -9.32 -0.05 13.38
C SER A 524 -9.52 -1.47 13.93
N PRO A 525 -9.94 -2.44 13.11
CA PRO A 525 -10.02 -3.84 13.54
C PRO A 525 -8.64 -4.52 13.61
N ASN A 526 -7.60 -3.93 13.02
CA ASN A 526 -6.29 -4.54 12.87
C ASN A 526 -5.22 -3.80 13.69
N PRO A 527 -4.25 -4.53 14.29
CA PRO A 527 -3.12 -3.94 14.98
C PRO A 527 -2.12 -3.27 14.01
N PRO A 528 -1.32 -2.29 14.46
CA PRO A 528 -0.17 -1.81 13.71
C PRO A 528 0.85 -2.93 13.49
N LEU A 529 1.53 -2.93 12.34
CA LEU A 529 2.50 -3.96 11.97
C LEU A 529 3.63 -4.12 13.01
N LEU A 530 4.15 -3.01 13.53
CA LEU A 530 5.27 -3.00 14.49
C LEU A 530 4.79 -3.12 15.96
N GLY A 531 3.54 -3.53 16.18
CA GLY A 531 2.95 -3.70 17.50
C GLY A 531 2.27 -2.44 18.06
N PHE A 532 1.72 -2.57 19.27
CA PHE A 532 0.89 -1.53 19.89
C PHE A 532 1.69 -0.33 20.44
N SER A 533 3.03 -0.41 20.47
CA SER A 533 3.92 0.70 20.78
C SER A 533 3.80 1.86 19.79
N GLU A 534 3.40 1.57 18.55
CA GLU A 534 3.19 2.55 17.48
C GLU A 534 1.83 3.26 17.56
N LEU A 535 0.92 2.85 18.45
CA LEU A 535 -0.32 3.58 18.66
C LEU A 535 -0.01 4.98 19.20
N ASN A 536 -0.46 6.00 18.45
CA ASN A 536 -0.35 7.38 18.86
C ASN A 536 -1.74 8.07 18.77
N PRO A 537 -2.35 8.45 19.90
CA PRO A 537 -1.88 8.22 21.29
C PRO A 537 -1.90 6.74 21.68
N LYS A 538 -1.18 6.37 22.76
CA LYS A 538 -1.18 4.99 23.28
C LYS A 538 -2.58 4.56 23.71
N PHE A 539 -2.85 3.26 23.69
CA PHE A 539 -4.07 2.72 24.28
C PHE A 539 -4.11 3.05 25.78
N ALA A 540 -5.25 3.52 26.28
CA ALA A 540 -5.41 3.94 27.65
C ALA A 540 -6.66 3.34 28.30
N ILE A 541 -6.59 3.07 29.60
CA ILE A 541 -7.74 2.64 30.41
C ILE A 541 -7.94 3.65 31.54
N ARG A 542 -9.16 4.20 31.64
CA ARG A 542 -9.52 5.18 32.66
C ARG A 542 -10.70 4.74 33.51
N HIS A 543 -10.63 5.03 34.81
CA HIS A 543 -11.74 4.84 35.74
C HIS A 543 -12.96 5.69 35.34
N SER A 544 -14.10 5.04 35.13
CA SER A 544 -15.35 5.68 34.70
C SER A 544 -16.43 5.83 35.79
N GLY A 545 -16.13 5.36 37.01
CA GLY A 545 -17.00 5.43 38.18
C GLY A 545 -17.22 4.07 38.83
N ASP A 546 -17.85 4.10 40.02
CA ASP A 546 -18.11 2.90 40.82
C ASP A 546 -19.45 2.21 40.47
N ASP A 547 -20.22 2.80 39.55
CA ASP A 547 -21.48 2.23 39.07
C ASP A 547 -21.20 1.07 38.10
N ILE A 548 -21.13 -0.13 38.67
CA ILE A 548 -20.87 -1.40 37.97
C ILE A 548 -21.98 -1.83 37.01
N THR A 549 -23.12 -1.11 36.97
CA THR A 549 -24.22 -1.43 36.05
C THR A 549 -24.00 -0.85 34.66
N ARG A 550 -23.19 0.21 34.55
CA ARG A 550 -22.84 0.89 33.29
C ARG A 550 -22.04 -0.01 32.38
N LEU A 551 -22.12 0.25 31.08
CA LEU A 551 -21.28 -0.37 30.07
C LEU A 551 -19.92 0.33 30.03
N PRO A 552 -18.83 -0.37 29.65
CA PRO A 552 -17.62 0.34 29.30
C PRO A 552 -17.88 1.18 28.05
N THR A 553 -17.25 2.35 27.98
CA THR A 553 -17.37 3.25 26.83
C THR A 553 -15.99 3.53 26.27
N ALA A 554 -15.90 3.92 25.01
CA ALA A 554 -14.64 4.21 24.36
C ALA A 554 -14.60 5.65 23.82
N SER A 555 -13.39 6.18 23.74
CA SER A 555 -13.09 7.37 22.95
C SER A 555 -11.99 6.98 21.98
N THR A 556 -12.40 6.40 20.85
CA THR A 556 -11.53 5.85 19.79
C THR A 556 -10.51 6.86 19.25
N CYS A 557 -10.92 8.12 19.32
CA CYS A 557 -10.19 9.35 19.03
C CYS A 557 -8.82 9.39 19.73
N VAL A 558 -8.78 8.98 20.99
CA VAL A 558 -7.58 8.98 21.83
C VAL A 558 -7.21 7.57 22.33
N ASN A 559 -7.70 6.54 21.64
CA ASN A 559 -7.48 5.14 22.01
C ASN A 559 -7.81 4.85 23.50
N LEU A 560 -8.90 5.42 24.02
CA LEU A 560 -9.23 5.36 25.45
C LEU A 560 -10.44 4.45 25.71
N LEU A 561 -10.28 3.52 26.64
CA LEU A 561 -11.36 2.76 27.26
C LEU A 561 -11.71 3.37 28.63
N LYS A 562 -12.95 3.80 28.81
CA LYS A 562 -13.50 4.19 30.10
C LYS A 562 -14.14 2.94 30.74
N LEU A 563 -13.48 2.40 31.75
CA LEU A 563 -13.82 1.12 32.39
C LEU A 563 -14.49 1.36 33.76
N PRO A 564 -15.68 0.82 34.03
CA PRO A 564 -16.26 0.79 35.37
C PRO A 564 -15.52 -0.17 36.31
N ALA A 565 -15.63 0.05 37.62
CA ALA A 565 -14.99 -0.79 38.64
C ALA A 565 -15.69 -2.16 38.83
N TYR A 566 -15.75 -2.97 37.77
CA TYR A 566 -16.37 -4.30 37.83
C TYR A 566 -15.73 -5.19 38.89
N ILE A 567 -16.56 -6.04 39.49
CA ILE A 567 -16.17 -6.86 40.65
C ILE A 567 -15.83 -8.31 40.29
N SER A 568 -15.95 -8.69 39.01
CA SER A 568 -15.56 -10.02 38.52
C SER A 568 -15.25 -10.03 37.01
N THR A 569 -14.43 -10.99 36.58
CA THR A 569 -14.11 -11.26 35.17
C THR A 569 -15.36 -11.58 34.35
N ALA A 570 -16.31 -12.34 34.90
CA ALA A 570 -17.56 -12.68 34.21
C ALA A 570 -18.42 -11.45 33.91
N GLN A 571 -18.58 -10.55 34.89
CA GLN A 571 -19.30 -9.29 34.71
C GLN A 571 -18.60 -8.40 33.69
N CYS A 572 -17.28 -8.28 33.78
CA CYS A 572 -16.49 -7.49 32.82
C CYS A 572 -16.67 -8.04 31.40
N LEU A 573 -16.57 -9.36 31.21
CA LEU A 573 -16.72 -10.02 29.92
C LEU A 573 -18.11 -9.80 29.31
N GLU A 574 -19.17 -9.98 30.10
CA GLU A 574 -20.55 -9.76 29.65
C GLU A 574 -20.76 -8.31 29.17
N LYS A 575 -20.38 -7.34 30.01
CA LYS A 575 -20.54 -5.91 29.72
C LYS A 575 -19.66 -5.46 28.56
N LEU A 576 -18.44 -5.98 28.46
CA LEU A 576 -17.53 -5.70 27.35
C LEU A 576 -18.07 -6.25 26.04
N LYS A 577 -18.51 -7.51 26.00
CA LYS A 577 -19.15 -8.10 24.81
C LYS A 577 -20.37 -7.30 24.38
N TYR A 578 -21.22 -6.91 25.32
CA TYR A 578 -22.37 -6.07 25.01
C TYR A 578 -21.92 -4.75 24.36
N ALA A 579 -20.95 -4.05 24.94
CA ALA A 579 -20.47 -2.77 24.41
C ALA A 579 -19.89 -2.90 22.98
N ILE A 580 -19.00 -3.87 22.74
CA ILE A 580 -18.32 -4.02 21.43
C ILE A 580 -19.30 -4.41 20.31
N TYR A 581 -20.41 -5.10 20.62
CA TYR A 581 -21.41 -5.52 19.62
C TYR A 581 -22.61 -4.59 19.51
N SER A 582 -22.81 -3.68 20.47
CA SER A 582 -23.95 -2.76 20.48
C SER A 582 -23.91 -1.68 19.37
N GLY A 583 -22.79 -1.51 18.67
CA GLY A 583 -22.64 -0.55 17.58
C GLY A 583 -22.69 0.92 18.00
N ALA A 584 -22.84 1.20 19.30
CA ALA A 584 -22.97 2.55 19.86
C ALA A 584 -21.58 3.22 20.04
N GLY A 585 -20.83 3.30 18.95
CA GLY A 585 -19.44 3.79 18.93
C GLY A 585 -19.26 5.25 19.35
N PHE A 586 -20.34 6.04 19.41
CA PHE A 586 -20.29 7.48 19.68
C PHE A 586 -21.44 8.04 20.54
N ASP A 587 -22.64 7.42 20.54
CA ASP A 587 -23.83 8.03 21.17
C ASP A 587 -23.94 7.86 22.70
N LEU A 588 -23.02 7.14 23.35
CA LEU A 588 -23.09 6.80 24.78
C LEU A 588 -22.03 7.49 25.66
N SER A 589 -21.20 8.37 25.09
CA SER A 589 -20.06 9.00 25.79
C SER A 589 -20.40 10.28 26.52
#